data_AF-A0A9D7FKH0-F1
#
_entry.id   AF-A0A9D7FKH0-F1
#
_cell.length_a   1.000
_cell.length_b   1.000
_cell.length_c   1.000
_cell.angle_alpha   90.00
_cell.angle_beta   90.00
_cell.angle_gamma   90.00
#
_symmetry.space_group_name_H-M   'P 1'
#
loop_
_entity.id
_entity.type
_entity.pdbx_description
1 polymer ?
#
loop_
_entity_poly.entity_id
_entity_poly.type
_entity_poly.pdbx_seq_one_letter_code
_entity_poly.pdbx_strand_id
1 'polypeptide(L)'
;MGAKTDQRHGRPVTVKGTVRVISDGYFIEPEARHGGARFNNQGVSVRIETEEGHQVILTSLRLAPMSLRQVTSLGVHPQDMKFIVVKGVTAPRAAYEPVCDLVIPVDTPGCTQAGPESFTYYKRPRPLYPLDEVEDWRVVES
;
A
#
# COMPACT_ATOMS: atom_id res chain seq x y z
N MET A 1 6.97 0.53 15.08
CA MET A 1 5.77 0.55 14.22
C MET A 1 6.06 -0.27 12.97
N GLY A 2 5.05 -0.90 12.37
CA GLY A 2 5.22 -1.75 11.17
C GLY A 2 5.96 -3.07 11.40
N ALA A 3 6.09 -3.86 10.34
CA ALA A 3 6.89 -5.10 10.25
C ALA A 3 6.63 -6.14 11.37
N LYS A 4 5.35 -6.34 11.74
CA LYS A 4 4.95 -7.29 12.81
C LYS A 4 4.49 -8.65 12.30
N THR A 5 4.42 -8.87 10.99
CA THR A 5 3.85 -10.09 10.40
C THR A 5 4.92 -11.15 10.13
N ASP A 6 6.01 -10.78 9.49
CA ASP A 6 7.16 -11.65 9.21
C ASP A 6 8.43 -10.79 9.00
N GLN A 7 9.53 -11.41 8.60
CA GLN A 7 10.83 -10.73 8.39
C GLN A 7 11.04 -10.17 6.96
N ARG A 8 10.07 -10.28 6.06
CA ARG A 8 10.16 -9.81 4.66
C ARG A 8 9.87 -8.31 4.51
N HIS A 9 9.37 -7.66 5.55
CA HIS A 9 8.84 -6.29 5.50
C HIS A 9 9.75 -5.28 6.21
N GLY A 10 11.03 -5.63 6.37
CA GLY A 10 12.01 -4.87 7.16
C GLY A 10 11.90 -5.12 8.66
N ARG A 11 12.46 -4.22 9.47
CA ARG A 11 12.39 -4.25 10.94
C ARG A 11 11.39 -3.21 11.43
N PRO A 12 10.70 -3.44 12.57
CA PRO A 12 9.87 -2.41 13.18
C PRO A 12 10.65 -1.12 13.42
N VAL A 13 10.04 0.02 13.11
CA VAL A 13 10.67 1.35 13.26
C VAL A 13 10.20 2.00 14.57
N THR A 14 11.13 2.36 15.44
CA THR A 14 10.81 3.17 16.63
C THR A 14 10.60 4.62 16.21
N VAL A 15 9.48 5.20 16.63
CA VAL A 15 9.11 6.58 16.32
C VAL A 15 8.77 7.30 17.62
N LYS A 16 9.25 8.54 17.76
CA LYS A 16 8.81 9.50 18.77
C LYS A 16 8.03 10.61 18.09
N GLY A 17 6.96 11.06 18.72
CA GLY A 17 6.07 12.04 18.12
C GLY A 17 4.82 12.29 18.92
N THR A 18 4.00 13.21 18.42
CA THR A 18 2.73 13.59 19.02
C THR A 18 1.57 12.94 18.28
N VAL A 19 0.65 12.34 19.02
CA VAL A 19 -0.64 11.90 18.46
C VAL A 19 -1.48 13.14 18.16
N ARG A 20 -1.76 13.39 16.88
CA ARG A 20 -2.53 14.55 16.42
C ARG A 20 -4.00 14.26 16.22
N VAL A 21 -4.33 13.04 15.80
CA VAL A 21 -5.70 12.62 15.51
C VAL A 21 -5.87 11.18 15.94
N ILE A 22 -7.01 10.89 16.57
CA ILE A 22 -7.53 9.54 16.81
C ILE A 22 -8.92 9.49 16.18
N SER A 23 -9.19 8.45 15.39
CA SER A 23 -10.45 8.25 14.67
C SER A 23 -10.93 6.81 14.86
N ASP A 24 -12.23 6.58 14.75
CA ASP A 24 -12.86 5.26 14.69
C ASP A 24 -12.68 4.55 13.34
N GLY A 25 -12.17 5.25 12.32
CA GLY A 25 -11.74 4.70 11.04
C GLY A 25 -12.78 4.74 9.92
N TYR A 26 -13.96 5.31 10.15
CA TYR A 26 -15.00 5.39 9.12
C TYR A 26 -14.80 6.60 8.20
N PHE A 27 -14.93 6.37 6.90
CA PHE A 27 -14.93 7.45 5.91
C PHE A 27 -15.74 7.08 4.65
N ILE A 28 -16.13 8.12 3.91
CA ILE A 28 -16.89 7.99 2.66
C ILE A 28 -16.00 8.36 1.48
N GLU A 29 -15.91 7.48 0.48
CA GLU A 29 -15.33 7.78 -0.83
C GLU A 29 -16.44 8.30 -1.76
N PRO A 30 -16.40 9.59 -2.15
CA PRO A 30 -17.40 10.15 -3.06
C PRO A 30 -17.26 9.68 -4.52
N GLU A 31 -16.06 9.28 -4.95
CA GLU A 31 -15.77 8.94 -6.33
C GLU A 31 -15.96 7.44 -6.63
N ALA A 32 -16.38 7.11 -7.85
CA ALA A 32 -16.45 5.73 -8.31
C ALA A 32 -15.04 5.17 -8.60
N ARG A 33 -14.37 4.65 -7.58
CA ARG A 33 -13.04 4.02 -7.67
C ARG A 33 -13.10 2.53 -7.36
N HIS A 34 -12.32 1.73 -8.08
CA HIS A 34 -12.06 0.30 -7.77
C HIS A 34 -13.29 -0.52 -7.37
N GLY A 35 -14.35 -0.45 -8.17
CA GLY A 35 -15.61 -1.16 -7.91
C GLY A 35 -16.66 -0.38 -7.12
N GLY A 36 -16.43 0.91 -6.83
CA GLY A 36 -17.44 1.83 -6.29
C GLY A 36 -17.68 1.70 -4.78
N ALA A 37 -16.70 1.19 -4.03
CA ALA A 37 -16.79 1.05 -2.59
C ALA A 37 -16.89 2.41 -1.89
N ARG A 38 -18.11 2.79 -1.50
CA ARG A 38 -18.41 4.11 -0.94
C ARG A 38 -18.12 4.22 0.55
N PHE A 39 -18.57 3.25 1.34
CA PHE A 39 -18.43 3.25 2.80
C PHE A 39 -17.25 2.39 3.20
N ASN A 40 -16.28 3.00 3.88
CA ASN A 40 -15.01 2.34 4.21
C ASN A 40 -14.76 2.39 5.71
N ASN A 41 -14.05 1.39 6.22
CA ASN A 41 -13.65 1.27 7.61
C ASN A 41 -12.21 0.76 7.68
N GLN A 42 -11.30 1.62 8.16
CA GLN A 42 -9.90 1.26 8.44
C GLN A 42 -9.64 0.94 9.93
N GLY A 43 -10.71 0.88 10.73
CA GLY A 43 -10.69 0.67 12.17
C GLY A 43 -10.05 1.84 12.91
N VAL A 44 -9.93 1.70 14.24
CA VAL A 44 -9.25 2.69 15.09
C VAL A 44 -7.93 3.10 14.45
N SER A 45 -7.83 4.39 14.13
CA SER A 45 -6.74 4.94 13.36
C SER A 45 -6.14 6.15 14.06
N VAL A 46 -4.83 6.28 13.97
CA VAL A 46 -4.07 7.34 14.62
C VAL A 46 -3.15 8.00 13.61
N ARG A 47 -3.16 9.33 13.57
CA ARG A 47 -2.11 10.11 12.90
C ARG A 47 -1.12 10.62 13.93
N ILE A 48 0.14 10.27 13.74
CA ILE A 48 1.28 10.70 14.55
C ILE A 48 2.10 11.68 13.72
N GLU A 49 2.43 12.81 14.31
CA GLU A 49 3.45 13.71 13.78
C GLU A 49 4.77 13.42 14.51
N THR A 50 5.80 13.00 13.77
CA THR A 50 7.09 12.64 14.35
C THR A 50 7.92 13.88 14.68
N GLU A 51 8.92 13.74 15.55
CA GLU A 51 9.84 14.84 15.89
C GLU A 51 10.62 15.35 14.66
N GLU A 52 10.79 14.51 13.63
CA GLU A 52 11.40 14.86 12.34
C GLU A 52 10.42 15.50 11.34
N GLY A 53 9.16 15.73 11.74
CA GLY A 53 8.14 16.38 10.92
C GLY A 53 7.43 15.46 9.92
N HIS A 54 7.53 14.13 10.08
CA HIS A 54 6.77 13.19 9.25
C HIS A 54 5.36 12.97 9.79
N GLN A 55 4.40 12.70 8.89
CA GLN A 55 3.06 12.25 9.28
C GLN A 55 2.93 10.74 9.04
N VAL A 56 2.68 9.98 10.10
CA VAL A 56 2.52 8.52 10.05
C VAL A 56 1.09 8.16 10.44
N ILE A 57 0.40 7.43 9.57
CA ILE A 57 -0.93 6.88 9.84
C ILE A 57 -0.80 5.41 10.24
N LEU A 58 -1.39 5.07 11.39
CA LEU A 58 -1.56 3.70 11.86
C LEU A 58 -3.04 3.35 11.81
N THR A 59 -3.36 2.21 11.20
CA THR A 59 -4.73 1.68 11.13
C THR A 59 -4.79 0.32 11.81
N SER A 60 -5.92 -0.01 12.43
CA SER A 60 -6.12 -1.32 13.07
C SER A 60 -6.67 -2.38 12.12
N LEU A 61 -7.38 -1.96 11.05
CA LEU A 61 -7.84 -2.84 9.98
C LEU A 61 -7.04 -2.64 8.70
N ARG A 62 -6.92 -3.72 7.92
CA ARG A 62 -6.29 -3.71 6.60
C ARG A 62 -7.27 -3.10 5.61
N LEU A 63 -6.85 -2.05 4.92
CA LEU A 63 -7.61 -1.44 3.84
C LEU A 63 -6.66 -1.03 2.73
N ALA A 64 -6.97 -1.41 1.49
CA ALA A 64 -6.19 -0.99 0.33
C ALA A 64 -6.35 0.54 0.13
N PRO A 65 -5.30 1.26 -0.26
CA PRO A 65 -5.34 2.72 -0.42
C PRO A 65 -6.03 3.14 -1.72
N MET A 66 -7.29 2.76 -1.87
CA MET A 66 -8.12 3.02 -3.06
C MET A 66 -8.86 4.36 -2.99
N SER A 67 -8.69 5.09 -1.89
CA SER A 67 -9.35 6.36 -1.61
C SER A 67 -8.41 7.35 -0.95
N LEU A 68 -8.43 8.59 -1.44
CA LEU A 68 -7.73 9.70 -0.77
C LEU A 68 -8.37 10.06 0.57
N ARG A 69 -9.63 9.66 0.80
CA ARG A 69 -10.35 9.84 2.07
C ARG A 69 -9.76 9.03 3.21
N GLN A 70 -8.99 7.99 2.90
CA GLN A 70 -8.22 7.22 3.88
C GLN A 70 -7.28 8.10 4.72
N VAL A 71 -6.61 9.06 4.07
CA VAL A 71 -5.64 9.95 4.74
C VAL A 71 -6.25 11.31 5.08
N THR A 72 -7.12 11.84 4.21
CA THR A 72 -7.71 13.17 4.44
C THR A 72 -8.75 13.17 5.57
N SER A 73 -9.40 12.04 5.87
CA SER A 73 -10.25 11.89 7.07
C SER A 73 -9.46 12.02 8.38
N LEU A 74 -8.14 11.82 8.34
CA LEU A 74 -7.22 12.01 9.46
C LEU A 74 -6.53 13.39 9.43
N GLY A 75 -7.04 14.31 8.60
CA GLY A 75 -6.52 15.68 8.48
C GLY A 75 -5.20 15.79 7.72
N VAL A 76 -4.80 14.76 6.95
CA VAL A 76 -3.68 14.89 6.02
C VAL A 76 -4.13 15.72 4.83
N HIS A 77 -3.33 16.73 4.48
CA HIS A 77 -3.54 17.59 3.33
C HIS A 77 -2.47 17.24 2.28
N PRO A 78 -2.80 16.46 1.23
CA PRO A 78 -1.83 15.96 0.26
C PRO A 78 -0.98 17.07 -0.37
N GLN A 79 -1.58 18.23 -0.61
CA GLN A 79 -0.92 19.40 -1.20
C GLN A 79 0.20 20.00 -0.32
N ASP A 80 0.19 19.71 0.98
CA ASP A 80 1.22 20.18 1.92
C ASP A 80 2.39 19.18 2.02
N MET A 81 2.26 18.01 1.38
CA MET A 81 3.22 16.92 1.49
C MET A 81 4.20 16.94 0.31
N LYS A 82 5.50 16.88 0.60
CA LYS A 82 6.53 16.70 -0.44
C LYS A 82 6.46 15.31 -1.08
N PHE A 83 6.13 14.29 -0.29
CA PHE A 83 6.01 12.91 -0.72
C PHE A 83 4.90 12.22 0.07
N ILE A 84 4.16 11.31 -0.60
CA ILE A 84 3.19 10.43 0.04
C ILE A 84 3.55 8.99 -0.34
N VAL A 85 3.76 8.15 0.66
CA VAL A 85 4.05 6.73 0.46
C VAL A 85 2.76 5.93 0.59
N VAL A 86 2.37 5.23 -0.47
CA VAL A 86 1.14 4.43 -0.52
C VAL A 86 1.45 2.98 -0.89
N LYS A 87 0.86 2.04 -0.15
CA LYS A 87 1.10 0.61 -0.40
C LYS A 87 0.21 0.11 -1.55
N GLY A 88 0.78 0.00 -2.74
CA GLY A 88 0.12 -0.64 -3.88
C GLY A 88 0.80 -0.30 -5.20
N VAL A 89 0.36 -0.93 -6.28
CA VAL A 89 0.87 -0.68 -7.64
C VAL A 89 -0.18 0.06 -8.45
N THR A 90 -1.34 -0.56 -8.66
CA THR A 90 -2.43 0.00 -9.48
C THR A 90 -3.49 0.68 -8.63
N ALA A 91 -3.93 0.02 -7.56
CA ALA A 91 -5.01 0.47 -6.69
C ALA A 91 -4.87 1.92 -6.15
N PRO A 92 -3.67 2.38 -5.73
CA PRO A 92 -3.52 3.76 -5.28
C PRO A 92 -3.63 4.80 -6.39
N ARG A 93 -3.33 4.44 -7.65
CA ARG A 93 -3.17 5.41 -8.74
C ARG A 93 -4.44 6.24 -8.95
N ALA A 94 -5.61 5.60 -9.02
CA ALA A 94 -6.89 6.29 -9.19
C ALA A 94 -7.23 7.31 -8.09
N ALA A 95 -6.67 7.13 -6.88
CA ALA A 95 -6.93 8.00 -5.74
C ALA A 95 -5.87 9.11 -5.57
N TYR A 96 -4.61 8.81 -5.87
CA TYR A 96 -3.47 9.68 -5.54
C TYR A 96 -2.88 10.39 -6.76
N GLU A 97 -2.95 9.83 -7.97
CA GLU A 97 -2.48 10.54 -9.19
C GLU A 97 -3.12 11.91 -9.39
N PRO A 98 -4.44 12.12 -9.14
CA PRO A 98 -5.05 13.43 -9.35
C PRO A 98 -4.51 14.54 -8.43
N VAL A 99 -3.76 14.19 -7.38
CA VAL A 99 -3.20 15.13 -6.39
C VAL A 99 -1.68 15.07 -6.30
N CYS A 100 -1.00 14.43 -7.25
CA CYS A 100 0.45 14.28 -7.28
C CYS A 100 1.00 14.59 -8.69
N ASP A 101 2.06 15.38 -8.76
CA ASP A 101 2.70 15.72 -10.04
C ASP A 101 3.42 14.52 -10.68
N LEU A 102 3.88 13.57 -9.85
CA LEU A 102 4.64 12.40 -10.28
C LEU A 102 4.32 11.19 -9.39
N VAL A 103 4.12 10.04 -10.03
CA VAL A 103 4.03 8.75 -9.35
C VAL A 103 5.25 7.91 -9.70
N ILE A 104 6.02 7.57 -8.68
CA ILE A 104 7.24 6.74 -8.80
C ILE A 104 6.94 5.37 -8.20
N PRO A 105 6.86 4.30 -9.00
CA PRO A 105 6.88 2.93 -8.49
C PRO A 105 8.22 2.65 -7.82
N VAL A 106 8.19 2.11 -6.60
CA VAL A 106 9.40 1.76 -5.84
C VAL A 106 9.39 0.25 -5.57
N ASP A 107 10.48 -0.42 -5.94
CA ASP A 107 10.66 -1.85 -5.66
C ASP A 107 11.09 -2.06 -4.20
N THR A 108 10.12 -2.00 -3.30
CA THR A 108 10.32 -2.22 -1.86
C THR A 108 10.22 -3.72 -1.51
N PRO A 109 11.06 -4.24 -0.58
CA PRO A 109 10.92 -5.60 -0.08
C PRO A 109 9.54 -5.89 0.51
N GLY A 110 9.07 -7.14 0.39
CA GLY A 110 7.83 -7.58 1.05
C GLY A 110 7.18 -8.79 0.40
N CYS A 111 6.06 -9.23 0.98
CA CYS A 111 5.30 -10.40 0.49
C CYS A 111 4.59 -10.18 -0.86
N THR A 112 4.75 -9.00 -1.48
CA THR A 112 4.08 -8.57 -2.71
C THR A 112 5.05 -7.96 -3.72
N GLN A 113 6.34 -8.33 -3.64
CA GLN A 113 7.32 -7.97 -4.67
C GLN A 113 6.92 -8.51 -6.04
N ALA A 114 7.29 -7.77 -7.09
CA ALA A 114 6.99 -8.14 -8.47
C ALA A 114 7.86 -9.30 -8.98
N GLY A 115 9.11 -9.39 -8.51
CA GLY A 115 10.07 -10.43 -8.90
C GLY A 115 9.71 -11.79 -8.31
N PRO A 116 9.25 -12.78 -9.09
CA PRO A 116 8.92 -14.11 -8.57
C PRO A 116 10.13 -14.81 -7.94
N GLU A 117 11.35 -14.54 -8.40
CA GLU A 117 12.60 -15.06 -7.84
C GLU A 117 12.83 -14.71 -6.36
N SER A 118 12.12 -13.69 -5.84
CA SER A 118 12.15 -13.32 -4.43
C SER A 118 11.40 -14.30 -3.51
N PHE A 119 10.74 -15.32 -4.08
CA PHE A 119 9.89 -16.25 -3.35
C PHE A 119 10.30 -17.71 -3.53
N THR A 120 10.13 -18.50 -2.47
CA THR A 120 10.23 -19.96 -2.52
C THR A 120 8.88 -20.57 -2.84
N TYR A 121 8.78 -21.31 -3.94
CA TYR A 121 7.56 -22.00 -4.38
C TYR A 121 7.71 -23.52 -4.23
N TYR A 122 6.71 -24.17 -3.62
CA TYR A 122 6.75 -25.62 -3.35
C TYR A 122 5.94 -26.46 -4.35
N LYS A 123 4.82 -25.93 -4.88
CA LYS A 123 3.87 -26.66 -5.73
C LYS A 123 3.55 -25.89 -7.02
N ARG A 124 4.56 -25.30 -7.65
CA ARG A 124 4.39 -24.59 -8.93
C ARG A 124 4.50 -25.55 -10.13
N PRO A 125 3.79 -25.28 -11.23
CA PRO A 125 4.05 -25.95 -12.51
C PRO A 125 5.49 -25.74 -12.97
N ARG A 126 6.06 -26.70 -13.70
CA ARG A 126 7.38 -26.57 -14.35
C ARG A 126 7.31 -27.09 -15.80
N PRO A 127 7.97 -26.43 -16.76
CA PRO A 127 8.74 -25.20 -16.57
C PRO A 127 7.83 -23.96 -16.43
N LEU A 128 8.27 -22.96 -15.66
CA LEU A 128 7.56 -21.68 -15.49
C LEU A 128 8.54 -20.51 -15.65
N TYR A 129 8.46 -19.80 -16.78
CA TYR A 129 9.21 -18.57 -16.97
C TYR A 129 8.74 -17.48 -15.97
N PRO A 130 9.64 -16.69 -15.36
CA PRO A 130 11.10 -16.64 -15.52
C PRO A 130 11.89 -17.53 -14.52
N LEU A 131 11.23 -18.37 -13.73
CA LEU A 131 11.88 -19.20 -12.70
C LEU A 131 12.59 -20.44 -13.28
N ASP A 132 12.20 -20.86 -14.47
CA ASP A 132 12.75 -21.97 -15.22
C ASP A 132 12.93 -21.52 -16.69
N GLU A 133 13.96 -22.03 -17.38
CA GLU A 133 14.09 -21.84 -18.83
C GLU A 133 12.96 -22.57 -19.57
N VAL A 134 12.43 -21.96 -20.63
CA VAL A 134 11.35 -22.50 -21.46
C VAL A 134 11.79 -22.46 -22.91
N GLU A 135 12.08 -23.61 -23.51
CA GLU A 135 12.63 -23.71 -24.87
C GLU A 135 11.56 -23.81 -25.97
N ASP A 136 10.35 -24.29 -25.65
CA ASP A 136 9.30 -24.66 -26.62
C ASP A 136 7.91 -24.05 -26.29
N TRP A 137 7.84 -22.76 -25.97
CA TRP A 137 6.53 -22.12 -25.72
C TRP A 137 5.71 -22.04 -27.02
N ARG A 138 4.50 -22.62 -27.01
CA ARG A 138 3.57 -22.61 -28.15
C ARG A 138 2.16 -22.29 -27.66
N VAL A 139 1.40 -21.59 -28.49
CA VAL A 139 -0.04 -21.40 -28.28
C VAL A 139 -0.73 -22.74 -28.56
N VAL A 140 -1.47 -23.25 -27.59
CA VAL A 140 -2.36 -24.41 -27.81
C VAL A 140 -3.71 -23.83 -28.23
N GLU A 141 -4.04 -23.93 -29.52
CA GLU A 141 -5.40 -23.62 -29.99
C GLU A 141 -6.35 -24.70 -29.45
N SER A 142 -7.42 -24.26 -28.77
CA SER A 142 -8.46 -25.12 -28.20
C SER A 142 -9.60 -25.36 -29.18
#